data_AF-A0A967LXA1-F1
#
_entry.id   AF-A0A967LXA1-F1
#
_cell.length_a   1.000
_cell.length_b   1.000
_cell.length_c   1.000
_cell.angle_alpha   90.00
_cell.angle_beta   90.00
_cell.angle_gamma   90.00
#
_symmetry.space_group_name_H-M   'P 1'
#
loop_
_entity.id
_entity.type
_entity.pdbx_description
1 polymer ?
#
loop_
_entity_poly.entity_id
_entity_poly.type
_entity_poly.pdbx_seq_one_letter_code
_entity_poly.pdbx_strand_id
1 'polypeptide(L)'
;MARLADNVQRLRRKTRIHLHLDLIAGLPGEGYDDLLASLDRVAALEPHHLQLEPVKLLPGSPLRRDAEKLEMSFDPNPPYTVLGTPQLPFASLERLRTVSRILDLTFNSGRFSGFLKELANLEGSFARALERLALFFQRRDLLRHPLSQRGIFEAVGRFIDAQECSAPTALLRERLARDYARSERVSPHNPPFFLDASLSAEESRAVRDEVRRTTDRLK
;
A
#
# COMPACT_ATOMS: atom_id res chain seq x y z
N MET A 1 -3.02 -1.41 -22.94
CA MET A 1 -2.05 -1.18 -21.84
C MET A 1 -0.63 -0.85 -22.31
N ALA A 2 -0.06 -1.51 -23.32
CA ALA A 2 1.35 -1.31 -23.73
C ALA A 2 1.76 0.16 -23.94
N ARG A 3 1.00 0.94 -24.72
CA ARG A 3 1.29 2.36 -24.97
C ARG A 3 1.31 3.23 -23.70
N LEU A 4 0.42 2.95 -22.73
CA LEU A 4 0.40 3.66 -21.46
C LEU A 4 1.65 3.33 -20.65
N ALA A 5 1.96 2.03 -20.52
CA ALA A 5 3.14 1.56 -19.81
C ALA A 5 4.44 2.17 -20.40
N ASP A 6 4.58 2.17 -21.72
CA ASP A 6 5.73 2.76 -22.41
C ASP A 6 5.87 4.26 -22.13
N ASN A 7 4.75 5.00 -22.17
CA ASN A 7 4.74 6.43 -21.88
C ASN A 7 5.14 6.71 -20.41
N VAL A 8 4.57 5.96 -19.46
CA VAL A 8 4.86 6.11 -18.03
C VAL A 8 6.32 5.78 -17.76
N GLN A 9 6.84 4.66 -18.27
CA GLN A 9 8.24 4.28 -18.11
C GLN A 9 9.19 5.30 -18.74
N ARG A 10 8.84 5.84 -19.93
CA ARG A 10 9.62 6.90 -20.57
C ARG A 10 9.67 8.15 -19.70
N LEU A 11 8.54 8.59 -19.15
CA LEU A 11 8.50 9.75 -18.26
C LEU A 11 9.29 9.50 -16.97
N ARG A 12 9.14 8.32 -16.37
CA ARG A 12 9.85 7.91 -15.15
C ARG A 12 11.37 7.94 -15.30
N ARG A 13 11.89 7.50 -16.45
CA ARG A 13 13.34 7.41 -16.72
C ARG A 13 13.94 8.72 -17.21
N LYS A 14 13.21 9.49 -18.04
CA LYS A 14 13.76 10.67 -18.73
C LYS A 14 13.51 11.99 -18.01
N THR A 15 12.68 12.00 -16.97
CA THR A 15 12.27 13.22 -16.30
C THR A 15 12.26 13.03 -14.78
N ARG A 16 12.16 14.14 -14.04
CA ARG A 16 11.97 14.14 -12.58
C ARG A 16 10.53 14.45 -12.18
N ILE A 17 9.57 14.32 -13.11
CA ILE A 17 8.17 14.64 -12.81
C ILE A 17 7.58 13.59 -11.87
N HIS A 18 6.78 14.06 -10.91
CA HIS A 18 5.98 13.18 -10.08
C HIS A 18 4.83 12.61 -10.91
N LEU A 19 4.67 11.29 -10.83
CA LEU A 19 3.72 10.53 -11.64
C LEU A 19 2.68 9.94 -10.71
N HIS A 20 1.44 10.39 -10.90
CA HIS A 20 0.26 9.91 -10.19
C HIS A 20 -0.54 9.08 -11.18
N LEU A 21 -0.84 7.84 -10.82
CA LEU A 21 -1.65 6.94 -11.64
C LEU A 21 -2.95 6.64 -10.91
N ASP A 22 -4.07 6.81 -11.61
CA ASP A 22 -5.40 6.51 -11.10
C ASP A 22 -5.88 5.18 -11.69
N LEU A 23 -6.24 4.25 -10.81
CA LEU A 23 -6.88 2.99 -11.15
C LEU A 23 -8.34 3.07 -10.71
N ILE A 24 -9.23 3.07 -11.70
CA ILE A 24 -10.68 3.11 -11.49
C ILE A 24 -11.22 1.68 -11.44
N ALA A 25 -12.12 1.42 -10.49
CA ALA A 25 -12.70 0.12 -10.27
C ALA A 25 -14.22 0.08 -10.43
N GLY A 26 -14.76 -1.10 -10.74
CA GLY A 26 -16.21 -1.30 -10.88
C GLY A 26 -16.73 -0.85 -12.24
N LEU A 27 -15.88 -0.96 -13.27
CA LEU A 27 -16.32 -0.84 -14.65
C LEU A 27 -17.10 -2.11 -15.07
N PRO A 28 -18.00 -2.02 -16.07
CA PRO A 28 -18.75 -3.18 -16.54
C PRO A 28 -17.84 -4.32 -17.01
N GLY A 29 -18.15 -5.55 -16.58
CA GLY A 29 -17.37 -6.74 -16.96
C GLY A 29 -16.07 -6.96 -16.17
N GLU A 30 -15.74 -6.08 -15.23
CA GLU A 30 -14.56 -6.19 -14.39
C GLU A 30 -14.88 -6.91 -13.08
N GLY A 31 -14.23 -8.05 -12.84
CA GLY A 31 -14.29 -8.77 -11.57
C GLY A 31 -13.24 -8.28 -10.56
N TYR A 32 -13.35 -8.79 -9.33
CA TYR A 32 -12.41 -8.43 -8.27
C TYR A 32 -10.97 -8.91 -8.54
N ASP A 33 -10.80 -10.10 -9.12
CA ASP A 33 -9.46 -10.60 -9.48
C ASP A 33 -8.85 -9.83 -10.66
N ASP A 34 -9.67 -9.36 -11.60
CA ASP A 34 -9.22 -8.48 -12.69
C ASP A 34 -8.67 -7.16 -12.15
N LEU A 35 -9.30 -6.63 -11.10
CA LEU A 35 -8.86 -5.43 -10.39
C LEU A 35 -7.51 -5.61 -9.71
N LEU A 36 -7.31 -6.73 -9.02
CA LEU A 36 -6.02 -7.03 -8.39
C LEU A 36 -4.93 -7.20 -9.45
N ALA A 37 -5.24 -7.87 -10.57
CA ALA A 37 -4.32 -7.97 -11.70
C ALA A 37 -4.01 -6.58 -12.33
N SER A 38 -5.01 -5.69 -12.41
CA SER A 38 -4.79 -4.30 -12.82
C SER A 38 -3.89 -3.55 -11.85
N LEU A 39 -4.13 -3.70 -10.54
CA LEU A 39 -3.32 -3.06 -9.50
C LEU A 39 -1.85 -3.50 -9.58
N ASP A 40 -1.59 -4.80 -9.76
CA ASP A 40 -0.22 -5.31 -9.98
C ASP A 40 0.43 -4.71 -11.22
N ARG A 41 -0.30 -4.65 -12.34
CA ARG A 41 0.20 -4.06 -13.60
C ARG A 41 0.56 -2.58 -13.43
N VAL A 42 -0.27 -1.80 -12.72
CA VAL A 42 -0.01 -0.37 -12.52
C VAL A 42 1.09 -0.14 -11.50
N ALA A 43 1.13 -0.91 -10.41
CA ALA A 43 2.19 -0.83 -9.39
C ALA A 43 3.58 -1.15 -9.97
N ALA A 44 3.66 -2.11 -10.92
CA ALA A 44 4.89 -2.45 -11.63
C ALA A 44 5.46 -1.31 -12.50
N LEU A 45 4.68 -0.25 -12.76
CA LEU A 45 5.18 0.98 -13.42
C LEU A 45 5.91 1.92 -12.45
N GLU A 46 5.97 1.56 -11.16
CA GLU A 46 6.61 2.30 -10.08
C GLU A 46 6.21 3.80 -10.04
N PRO A 47 4.89 4.10 -9.97
CA PRO A 47 4.44 5.48 -9.85
C PRO A 47 4.88 6.08 -8.51
N HIS A 48 4.88 7.41 -8.44
CA HIS A 48 5.12 8.11 -7.17
C HIS A 48 3.89 8.10 -6.27
N HIS A 49 2.70 8.01 -6.88
CA HIS A 49 1.43 7.91 -6.20
C HIS A 49 0.49 7.03 -7.02
N LEU A 50 -0.25 6.15 -6.35
CA LEU A 50 -1.22 5.26 -6.96
C LEU A 50 -2.55 5.42 -6.25
N GLN A 51 -3.59 5.84 -6.97
CA GLN A 51 -4.94 5.96 -6.44
C GLN A 51 -5.79 4.79 -6.94
N LEU A 52 -6.56 4.19 -6.03
CA LEU A 52 -7.50 3.12 -6.34
C LEU A 52 -8.88 3.55 -5.86
N GLU A 53 -9.79 3.85 -6.78
CA GLU A 53 -11.12 4.34 -6.44
C GLU A 53 -12.24 3.69 -7.26
N PRO A 54 -13.41 3.43 -6.65
CA PRO A 54 -14.59 3.02 -7.41
C PRO A 54 -15.05 4.12 -8.38
N VAL A 55 -15.56 3.70 -9.54
CA VAL A 55 -16.09 4.60 -10.57
C VAL A 55 -17.29 5.39 -10.04
N LYS A 56 -17.42 6.63 -10.53
CA LYS A 56 -18.54 7.52 -10.23
C LYS A 56 -19.43 7.66 -11.46
N LEU A 57 -20.72 7.39 -11.31
CA LEU A 57 -21.71 7.49 -12.38
C LEU A 57 -22.23 8.92 -12.46
N LEU A 58 -21.41 9.81 -13.01
CA LEU A 58 -21.68 11.24 -13.08
C LEU A 58 -22.93 11.56 -13.93
N PRO A 59 -23.76 12.54 -13.55
CA PRO A 59 -24.87 13.02 -14.37
C PRO A 59 -24.44 13.34 -15.80
N GLY A 60 -25.18 12.85 -16.79
CA GLY A 60 -24.86 13.07 -18.21
C GLY A 60 -23.75 12.18 -18.79
N SER A 61 -23.08 11.35 -17.99
CA SER A 61 -22.10 10.38 -18.52
C SER A 61 -22.78 9.20 -19.24
N PRO A 62 -22.14 8.59 -20.27
CA PRO A 62 -22.64 7.37 -20.90
C PRO A 62 -22.88 6.24 -19.90
N LEU A 63 -21.94 6.05 -18.97
CA LEU A 63 -22.02 5.01 -17.95
C LEU A 63 -23.27 5.16 -17.07
N ARG A 64 -23.66 6.39 -16.72
CA ARG A 64 -24.91 6.63 -15.99
C ARG A 64 -26.15 6.38 -16.83
N ARG A 65 -26.14 6.75 -18.12
CA ARG A 65 -27.28 6.53 -19.02
C ARG A 65 -27.56 5.04 -19.26
N ASP A 66 -26.51 4.24 -19.31
CA ASP A 66 -26.62 2.79 -19.56
C ASP A 66 -26.60 1.95 -18.27
N ALA A 67 -26.62 2.58 -17.08
CA ALA A 67 -26.50 1.90 -15.80
C ALA A 67 -27.54 0.78 -15.60
N GLU A 68 -28.81 1.04 -15.96
CA GLU A 68 -29.88 0.04 -15.86
C GLU A 68 -29.62 -1.15 -16.79
N LYS A 69 -29.22 -0.89 -18.04
CA LYS A 69 -28.90 -1.94 -19.03
C LYS A 69 -27.69 -2.77 -18.65
N LEU A 70 -26.74 -2.15 -17.95
CA LEU A 70 -25.51 -2.76 -17.46
C LEU A 70 -25.68 -3.37 -16.06
N GLU A 71 -26.89 -3.33 -15.50
CA GLU A 71 -27.24 -3.83 -14.17
C GLU A 71 -26.33 -3.25 -13.06
N MET A 72 -25.97 -1.97 -13.20
CA MET A 72 -25.13 -1.25 -12.25
C MET A 72 -25.99 -0.49 -11.24
N SER A 73 -25.66 -0.65 -9.96
CA SER A 73 -26.20 0.15 -8.87
C SER A 73 -25.21 1.23 -8.46
N PHE A 74 -25.70 2.42 -8.12
CA PHE A 74 -24.88 3.56 -7.72
C PHE A 74 -25.66 4.50 -6.79
N ASP A 75 -24.95 5.31 -6.01
CA ASP A 75 -25.58 6.32 -5.15
C ASP A 75 -26.18 7.45 -6.03
N PRO A 76 -27.49 7.74 -5.96
CA PRO A 76 -28.07 8.83 -6.73
C PRO A 76 -27.58 10.21 -6.28
N ASN A 77 -27.01 10.33 -5.08
CA ASN A 77 -26.46 11.57 -4.53
C ASN A 77 -24.95 11.70 -4.81
N PRO A 78 -24.41 12.93 -4.85
CA PRO A 78 -22.97 13.13 -4.88
C PRO A 78 -22.27 12.37 -3.74
N PRO A 79 -21.14 11.68 -3.99
CA PRO A 79 -20.30 11.74 -5.19
C PRO A 79 -20.65 10.76 -6.32
N TYR A 80 -21.85 10.15 -6.30
CA TYR A 80 -22.38 9.23 -7.32
C TYR A 80 -21.60 7.92 -7.48
N THR A 81 -21.00 7.43 -6.41
CA THR A 81 -20.15 6.25 -6.43
C THR A 81 -20.96 4.99 -6.79
N VAL A 82 -20.36 4.10 -7.57
CA VAL A 82 -20.89 2.76 -7.81
C VAL A 82 -21.07 2.00 -6.49
N LEU A 83 -22.21 1.32 -6.36
CA LEU A 83 -22.56 0.46 -5.23
C LEU A 83 -22.45 -1.02 -5.61
N GLY A 84 -22.46 -1.36 -6.90
CA GLY A 84 -22.21 -2.71 -7.37
C GLY A 84 -22.44 -2.87 -8.87
N THR A 85 -21.78 -3.86 -9.44
CA THR A 85 -21.99 -4.36 -10.80
C THR A 85 -22.26 -5.87 -10.74
N PRO A 86 -22.70 -6.52 -11.83
CA PRO A 86 -22.93 -7.96 -11.83
C PRO A 86 -21.69 -8.78 -11.45
N GLN A 87 -20.49 -8.30 -11.79
CA GLN A 87 -19.21 -8.98 -11.51
C GLN A 87 -18.56 -8.51 -10.20
N LEU A 88 -18.96 -7.34 -9.68
CA LEU A 88 -18.35 -6.72 -8.52
C LEU A 88 -19.41 -6.23 -7.52
N PRO A 89 -19.86 -7.10 -6.60
CA PRO A 89 -20.89 -6.75 -5.63
C PRO A 89 -20.37 -5.74 -4.58
N PHE A 90 -21.31 -5.12 -3.86
CA PHE A 90 -21.02 -4.11 -2.83
C PHE A 90 -19.94 -4.56 -1.82
N ALA A 91 -20.00 -5.80 -1.35
CA ALA A 91 -19.01 -6.33 -0.40
C ALA A 91 -17.58 -6.35 -0.98
N SER A 92 -17.42 -6.62 -2.27
CA SER A 92 -16.11 -6.57 -2.94
C SER A 92 -15.63 -5.12 -3.10
N LEU A 93 -16.54 -4.18 -3.37
CA LEU A 93 -16.21 -2.75 -3.40
C LEU A 93 -15.75 -2.23 -2.03
N GLU A 94 -16.36 -2.66 -0.93
CA GLU A 94 -15.93 -2.28 0.42
C GLU A 94 -14.57 -2.90 0.80
N ARG A 95 -14.30 -4.14 0.37
CA ARG A 95 -12.94 -4.72 0.47
C ARG A 95 -11.93 -3.88 -0.29
N LEU A 96 -12.26 -3.48 -1.52
CA LEU A 96 -11.40 -2.63 -2.34
C LEU A 96 -11.11 -1.27 -1.69
N ARG A 97 -12.11 -0.63 -1.05
CA ARG A 97 -11.91 0.61 -0.30
C ARG A 97 -10.93 0.43 0.86
N THR A 98 -10.97 -0.72 1.52
CA THR A 98 -10.00 -1.07 2.56
C THR A 98 -8.60 -1.23 1.98
N VAL A 99 -8.47 -1.92 0.83
CA VAL A 99 -7.18 -2.04 0.10
C VAL A 99 -6.64 -0.67 -0.29
N SER A 100 -7.48 0.20 -0.84
CA SER A 100 -7.14 1.59 -1.19
C SER A 100 -6.64 2.38 0.02
N ARG A 101 -7.30 2.26 1.18
CA ARG A 101 -6.85 2.88 2.43
C ARG A 101 -5.47 2.37 2.87
N ILE A 102 -5.21 1.07 2.76
CA ILE A 102 -3.90 0.50 3.10
C ILE A 102 -2.83 0.96 2.11
N LEU A 103 -3.14 1.01 0.82
CA LEU A 103 -2.27 1.56 -0.22
C LEU A 103 -1.83 3.00 0.15
N ASP A 104 -2.77 3.84 0.58
CA ASP A 104 -2.47 5.21 1.03
C ASP A 104 -1.56 5.25 2.27
N LEU A 105 -1.90 4.48 3.29
CA LEU A 105 -1.15 4.45 4.56
C LEU A 105 0.25 3.86 4.42
N THR A 106 0.48 3.02 3.39
CA THR A 106 1.72 2.26 3.22
C THR A 106 2.50 2.70 1.99
N PHE A 107 2.06 2.32 0.79
CA PHE A 107 2.76 2.57 -0.48
C PHE A 107 2.90 4.08 -0.77
N ASN A 108 1.79 4.83 -0.77
CA ASN A 108 1.80 6.26 -1.10
C ASN A 108 2.53 7.10 -0.03
N SER A 109 2.67 6.57 1.19
CA SER A 109 3.47 7.21 2.23
C SER A 109 4.98 7.19 1.92
N GLY A 110 5.44 6.26 1.09
CA GLY A 110 6.86 6.01 0.81
C GLY A 110 7.64 5.35 1.97
N ARG A 111 7.01 5.14 3.12
CA ARG A 111 7.68 4.71 4.36
C ARG A 111 7.82 3.20 4.51
N PHE A 112 7.05 2.41 3.75
CA PHE A 112 6.98 0.94 3.85
C PHE A 112 7.58 0.23 2.62
N SER A 113 8.47 0.90 1.88
CA SER A 113 8.97 0.41 0.60
C SER A 113 9.67 -0.96 0.70
N GLY A 114 10.47 -1.18 1.75
CA GLY A 114 11.17 -2.44 1.96
C GLY A 114 10.24 -3.55 2.40
N PHE A 115 9.34 -3.26 3.34
CA PHE A 115 8.35 -4.20 3.85
C PHE A 115 7.37 -4.65 2.78
N LEU A 116 6.77 -3.71 2.03
CA LEU A 116 5.79 -4.05 0.98
C LEU A 116 6.42 -4.85 -0.16
N LYS A 117 7.67 -4.54 -0.54
CA LYS A 117 8.38 -5.32 -1.55
C LYS A 117 8.57 -6.77 -1.10
N GLU A 118 8.97 -6.98 0.15
CA GLU A 118 9.16 -8.32 0.70
C GLU A 118 7.84 -9.07 0.82
N LEU A 119 6.79 -8.43 1.32
CA LEU A 119 5.47 -9.04 1.41
C LEU A 119 4.91 -9.40 0.02
N ALA A 120 5.07 -8.52 -0.97
CA ALA A 120 4.67 -8.78 -2.35
C ALA A 120 5.43 -9.97 -2.96
N ASN A 121 6.72 -10.12 -2.67
CA ASN A 121 7.50 -11.29 -3.12
C ASN A 121 6.98 -12.60 -2.52
N LEU A 122 6.62 -12.59 -1.24
CA LEU A 122 6.07 -13.77 -0.56
C LEU A 122 4.70 -14.17 -1.10
N GLU A 123 3.84 -13.20 -1.41
CA GLU A 123 2.52 -13.45 -2.01
C GLU A 123 2.58 -13.70 -3.52
N GLY A 124 3.70 -13.39 -4.18
CA GLY A 124 3.81 -13.36 -5.64
C GLY A 124 2.99 -12.26 -6.31
N SER A 125 2.40 -11.34 -5.54
CA SER A 125 1.54 -10.25 -6.03
C SER A 125 1.52 -9.09 -5.01
N PHE A 126 1.70 -7.87 -5.51
CA PHE A 126 1.61 -6.65 -4.71
C PHE A 126 0.17 -6.40 -4.27
N ALA A 127 -0.79 -6.62 -5.15
CA ALA A 127 -2.20 -6.50 -4.87
C ALA A 127 -2.65 -7.47 -3.76
N ARG A 128 -2.20 -8.73 -3.80
CA ARG A 128 -2.48 -9.72 -2.74
C ARG A 128 -1.82 -9.38 -1.41
N ALA A 129 -0.60 -8.85 -1.44
CA ALA A 129 0.06 -8.33 -0.23
C ALA A 129 -0.76 -7.22 0.45
N LEU A 130 -1.24 -6.25 -0.32
CA LEU A 130 -2.11 -5.19 0.20
C LEU A 130 -3.46 -5.73 0.67
N GLU A 131 -4.07 -6.66 -0.06
CA GLU A 131 -5.32 -7.32 0.34
C GLU A 131 -5.18 -8.03 1.68
N ARG A 132 -4.10 -8.79 1.87
CA ARG A 132 -3.86 -9.53 3.10
C ARG A 132 -3.66 -8.59 4.28
N LEU A 133 -2.97 -7.48 4.07
CA LEU A 133 -2.79 -6.44 5.08
C LEU A 133 -4.12 -5.72 5.38
N ALA A 134 -4.91 -5.38 4.36
CA ALA A 134 -6.24 -4.79 4.50
C ALA A 134 -7.19 -5.68 5.31
N LEU A 135 -7.19 -6.99 5.03
CA LEU A 135 -8.00 -7.95 5.78
C LEU A 135 -7.60 -8.00 7.26
N PHE A 136 -6.30 -7.93 7.57
CA PHE A 136 -5.82 -7.87 8.95
C PHE A 136 -6.28 -6.61 9.66
N PHE A 137 -6.14 -5.45 9.02
CA PHE A 137 -6.56 -4.16 9.58
C PHE A 137 -8.07 -4.09 9.81
N GLN A 138 -8.85 -4.61 8.85
CA GLN A 138 -10.30 -4.65 8.93
C GLN A 138 -10.78 -5.56 10.08
N ARG A 139 -10.23 -6.77 10.19
CA ARG A 139 -10.61 -7.73 11.25
C ARG A 139 -10.33 -7.23 12.67
N ARG A 140 -9.34 -6.34 12.83
CA ARG A 140 -8.97 -5.72 14.10
C ARG A 140 -9.53 -4.31 14.28
N ASP A 141 -10.39 -3.87 13.36
CA ASP A 141 -11.05 -2.56 13.38
C ASP A 141 -10.07 -1.37 13.51
N LEU A 142 -8.86 -1.53 12.95
CA LEU A 142 -7.76 -0.57 13.11
C LEU A 142 -7.93 0.71 12.29
N LEU A 143 -8.87 0.72 11.34
CA LEU A 143 -9.13 1.85 10.44
C LEU A 143 -10.30 2.73 10.90
N ARG A 144 -10.97 2.39 12.01
CA ARG A 144 -12.08 3.17 12.57
C ARG A 144 -11.66 4.60 12.93
N HIS A 145 -10.44 4.77 13.42
CA HIS A 145 -9.87 6.06 13.79
C HIS A 145 -8.52 6.29 13.09
N PRO A 146 -8.11 7.55 12.86
CA PRO A 146 -6.79 7.84 12.34
C PRO A 146 -5.69 7.25 13.24
N LEU A 147 -4.76 6.54 12.63
CA LEU A 147 -3.56 6.02 13.32
C LEU A 147 -2.40 7.01 13.15
N SER A 148 -1.60 7.15 14.21
CA SER A 148 -0.30 7.82 14.09
C SER A 148 0.65 6.98 13.22
N GLN A 149 1.71 7.59 12.71
CA GLN A 149 2.70 6.88 11.90
C GLN A 149 3.29 5.67 12.65
N ARG A 150 3.74 5.87 13.90
CA ARG A 150 4.15 4.77 14.79
C ARG A 150 3.05 3.73 14.97
N GLY A 151 1.79 4.14 15.11
CA GLY A 151 0.65 3.23 15.22
C GLY A 151 0.44 2.35 13.98
N ILE A 152 0.67 2.88 12.77
CA ILE A 152 0.63 2.12 11.52
C ILE A 152 1.75 1.08 11.51
N PHE A 153 2.98 1.48 11.85
CA PHE A 153 4.12 0.56 11.94
C PHE A 153 3.88 -0.56 12.98
N GLU A 154 3.36 -0.23 14.16
CA GLU A 154 3.03 -1.21 15.18
C GLU A 154 1.91 -2.17 14.73
N ALA A 155 0.91 -1.67 14.00
CA ALA A 155 -0.12 -2.52 13.41
C ALA A 155 0.47 -3.50 12.38
N VAL A 156 1.40 -3.05 11.53
CA VAL A 156 2.13 -3.92 10.59
C VAL A 156 3.02 -4.91 11.34
N GLY A 157 3.67 -4.51 12.43
CA GLY A 157 4.41 -5.44 13.29
C GLY A 157 3.51 -6.56 13.86
N ARG A 158 2.31 -6.21 14.32
CA ARG A 158 1.34 -7.20 14.81
C ARG A 158 0.79 -8.07 13.70
N PHE A 159 0.77 -7.58 12.46
CA PHE A 159 0.45 -8.37 11.28
C PHE A 159 1.48 -9.46 11.05
N ILE A 160 2.78 -9.13 11.15
CA ILE A 160 3.88 -10.09 11.04
C ILE A 160 3.77 -11.15 12.15
N ASP A 161 3.50 -10.74 13.39
CA ASP A 161 3.41 -11.67 14.54
C ASP A 161 2.21 -12.62 14.47
N ALA A 162 1.14 -12.19 13.83
CA ALA A 162 -0.04 -13.03 13.59
C ALA A 162 0.18 -14.06 12.48
N GLN A 163 1.29 -13.98 11.74
CA GLN A 163 1.69 -14.99 10.78
C GLN A 163 2.66 -15.93 11.46
N GLU A 164 2.23 -17.16 11.70
CA GLU A 164 2.99 -18.21 12.40
C GLU A 164 4.49 -18.19 12.04
N CYS A 165 5.36 -18.27 13.06
CA CYS A 165 6.81 -18.11 12.96
C CYS A 165 7.41 -19.02 11.88
N SER A 166 7.76 -18.44 10.74
CA SER A 166 8.50 -19.08 9.64
C SER A 166 9.69 -18.20 9.26
N ALA A 167 10.69 -18.73 8.54
CA ALA A 167 11.83 -17.94 8.07
C ALA A 167 11.44 -16.63 7.32
N PRO A 168 10.35 -16.61 6.51
CA PRO A 168 9.78 -15.37 5.96
C PRO A 168 9.44 -14.27 7.00
N THR A 169 9.03 -14.64 8.20
CA THR A 169 8.61 -13.70 9.26
C THR A 169 9.79 -12.85 9.77
N ALA A 170 10.99 -13.45 9.87
CA ALA A 170 12.19 -12.73 10.34
C ALA A 170 12.62 -11.65 9.34
N LEU A 171 12.62 -11.98 8.04
CA LEU A 171 12.98 -11.03 6.98
C LEU A 171 11.96 -9.89 6.88
N LEU A 172 10.66 -10.19 6.96
CA LEU A 172 9.61 -9.16 7.00
C LEU A 172 9.82 -8.20 8.18
N ARG A 173 10.15 -8.73 9.36
CA ARG A 173 10.40 -7.92 10.56
C ARG A 173 11.64 -7.04 10.38
N GLU A 174 12.72 -7.56 9.82
CA GLU A 174 13.93 -6.78 9.51
C GLU A 174 13.62 -5.64 8.53
N ARG A 175 12.85 -5.93 7.46
CA ARG A 175 12.44 -4.92 6.47
C ARG A 175 11.60 -3.82 7.10
N LEU A 176 10.63 -4.20 7.95
CA LEU A 176 9.80 -3.25 8.69
C LEU A 176 10.63 -2.38 9.64
N ALA A 177 11.56 -2.97 10.39
CA ALA A 177 12.43 -2.24 11.31
C ALA A 177 13.33 -1.22 10.57
N ARG A 178 13.87 -1.59 9.41
CA ARG A 178 14.66 -0.70 8.55
C ARG A 178 13.82 0.45 8.00
N ASP A 179 12.61 0.16 7.54
CA ASP A 179 11.66 1.15 7.05
C ASP A 179 11.26 2.15 8.15
N TYR A 180 11.03 1.66 9.37
CA TYR A 180 10.76 2.50 10.55
C TYR A 180 11.95 3.42 10.86
N ALA A 181 13.17 2.87 10.93
CA ALA A 181 14.37 3.63 11.26
C ALA A 181 14.73 4.73 10.24
N ARG A 182 14.27 4.59 8.99
CA ARG A 182 14.39 5.63 7.95
C ARG A 182 13.31 6.70 8.04
N SER A 183 12.17 6.37 8.66
CA SER A 183 10.97 7.21 8.69
C SER A 183 10.78 7.94 10.01
N GLU A 184 11.34 7.42 11.11
CA GLU A 184 11.27 7.98 12.46
C GLU A 184 12.60 7.89 13.19
N ARG A 185 12.77 8.77 14.18
CA ARG A 185 13.88 8.67 15.13
C ARG A 185 13.66 7.47 16.04
N VAL A 186 14.56 6.48 15.96
CA VAL A 186 14.58 5.35 16.89
C VAL A 186 15.14 5.80 18.23
N SER A 187 14.35 5.70 19.29
CA SER A 187 14.80 5.91 20.66
C SER A 187 15.25 4.58 21.27
N PRO A 188 16.51 4.43 21.71
CA PRO A 188 16.97 3.21 22.38
C PRO A 188 16.20 2.87 23.66
N HIS A 189 15.60 3.87 24.32
CA HIS A 189 14.86 3.69 25.57
C HIS A 189 13.41 3.25 25.36
N ASN A 190 12.87 3.38 24.15
CA ASN A 190 11.50 2.99 23.82
C ASN A 190 11.38 2.58 22.33
N PRO A 191 12.10 1.53 21.91
CA PRO A 191 11.98 1.03 20.54
C PRO A 191 10.60 0.39 20.34
N PRO A 192 10.05 0.42 19.12
CA PRO A 192 8.89 -0.40 18.79
C PRO A 192 9.22 -1.89 19.01
N PHE A 193 8.24 -2.68 19.46
CA PHE A 193 8.44 -4.10 19.80
C PHE A 193 8.96 -4.98 18.64
N PHE A 194 8.78 -4.55 17.40
CA PHE A 194 9.26 -5.26 16.21
C PHE A 194 10.71 -4.92 15.85
N LEU A 195 11.31 -3.92 16.50
CA LEU A 195 12.68 -3.45 16.27
C LEU A 195 13.54 -3.83 17.47
N ASP A 196 14.50 -4.72 17.24
CA ASP A 196 15.54 -5.00 18.24
C ASP A 196 16.58 -3.87 18.20
N ALA A 197 16.57 -3.04 19.26
CA ALA A 197 17.52 -1.95 19.43
C ALA A 197 18.68 -2.33 20.36
N SER A 198 18.75 -3.60 20.80
CA SER A 198 19.87 -4.06 21.61
C SER A 198 21.12 -4.13 20.74
N LEU A 199 22.20 -3.54 21.23
CA LEU A 199 23.51 -3.58 20.62
C LEU A 199 24.49 -4.01 21.70
N SER A 200 25.39 -4.94 21.37
CA SER A 200 26.53 -5.22 22.22
C SER A 200 27.40 -3.97 22.40
N ALA A 201 28.27 -3.98 23.41
CA ALA A 201 29.19 -2.88 23.66
C ALA A 201 30.18 -2.67 22.48
N GLU A 202 30.47 -3.73 21.72
CA GLU A 202 31.29 -3.69 20.52
C GLU A 202 30.54 -3.06 19.35
N GLU A 203 29.32 -3.52 19.06
CA GLU A 203 28.47 -2.96 17.99
C GLU A 203 28.15 -1.48 18.27
N SER A 204 27.86 -1.13 19.53
CA SER A 204 27.63 0.25 19.94
C SER A 204 28.84 1.15 19.68
N ARG A 205 30.07 0.64 19.87
CA ARG A 205 31.31 1.37 19.56
C ARG A 205 31.48 1.51 18.05
N ALA A 206 31.34 0.41 17.30
CA ALA A 206 31.45 0.41 15.86
C ALA A 206 30.47 1.37 15.17
N VAL A 207 29.20 1.39 15.61
CA VAL A 207 28.18 2.32 15.10
C VAL A 207 28.56 3.77 15.38
N ARG A 208 29.04 4.08 16.60
CA ARG A 208 29.50 5.45 16.92
C ARG A 208 30.67 5.89 16.05
N ASP A 209 31.64 5.02 15.82
CA ASP A 209 32.80 5.32 14.99
C ASP A 209 32.41 5.52 13.52
N GLU A 210 31.48 4.71 13.01
CA GLU A 210 30.95 4.83 11.64
C GLU A 210 30.13 6.12 11.44
N VAL A 211 29.27 6.47 12.41
CA VAL A 211 28.50 7.72 12.39
C VAL A 211 29.44 8.92 12.42
N ARG A 212 30.50 8.89 13.26
CA ARG A 212 31.52 9.94 13.30
C ARG A 212 32.22 10.08 11.95
N ARG A 213 32.73 8.97 11.39
CA ARG A 213 33.38 8.95 10.06
C ARG A 213 32.46 9.51 8.96
N THR A 214 31.19 9.12 8.95
CA THR A 214 30.23 9.57 7.95
C THR A 214 29.92 11.07 8.12
N THR A 215 29.79 11.54 9.35
CA THR A 215 29.55 12.96 9.65
C THR A 215 30.73 13.83 9.23
N ASP A 216 31.96 13.37 9.47
CA ASP A 216 33.17 14.09 9.08
C ASP A 216 33.36 14.12 7.55
N ARG A 217 32.88 13.11 6.82
CA ARG A 217 32.89 13.08 5.34
C ARG A 217 31.88 14.04 4.69
N LEU A 218 30.86 14.46 5.43
CA LEU A 218 29.80 15.35 4.96
C LEU A 218 30.06 16.83 5.29
N LYS A 219 31.09 17.11 6.10
CA LYS A 219 31.62 18.45 6.37
C LYS A 219 32.68 18.81 5.34
#